data_AF-G4ZI48-F1
#
_entry.id   AF-G4ZI48-F1
#
_cell.length_a   1.000
_cell.length_b   1.000
_cell.length_c   1.000
_cell.angle_alpha   90.00
_cell.angle_beta   90.00
_cell.angle_gamma   90.00
#
_symmetry.space_group_name_H-M   'P 1'
#
loop_
_entity.id
_entity.type
_entity.pdbx_description
1 polymer ?
#
loop_
_entity_poly.entity_id
_entity_poly.type
_entity_poly.pdbx_seq_one_letter_code
_entity_poly.pdbx_strand_id
1 'polypeptide(L)'
;MLAFEEYCRRTPLLRAVAVCVLTPVPTLMLVILVECLPLRPPSDGPTANYAFWVRHLILVTIIMVAVGFQAKSWILGIPLTPQRVLGIALCSSTISTLGDLAVARLWTFPVPFCAVLGTPVRAVVLICVYVSVVGRKSLASIENSGLQLQRFLRLLCAQGSAIVIYPAYHAVFLAVSTTIRRLSLVFLPIMDLVVKKVIIANGLHLEDRLPEVVVFTVEVSDGLYTVLCMQSVNSFVIVAALILVLNIQVAMAYRTMKGTTHTIRTYLLENPDSTTTSAVSAAVHFVETPTLLDPSGLRQIRIFSGAKYNISSAKERLLHKLAACAVNTKREITRTKS
;
A
#
# COMPACT_ATOMS: atom_id res chain seq x y z
N MET A 1 -6.08 -13.17 9.87
CA MET A 1 -5.71 -14.61 9.96
C MET A 1 -6.87 -15.58 9.66
N LEU A 2 -7.95 -15.59 10.46
CA LEU A 2 -9.11 -16.50 10.29
C LEU A 2 -9.73 -16.48 8.88
N ALA A 3 -9.84 -15.28 8.29
CA ALA A 3 -10.34 -15.09 6.93
C ALA A 3 -9.39 -15.65 5.86
N PHE A 4 -8.07 -15.54 6.08
CA PHE A 4 -7.06 -16.07 5.16
C PHE A 4 -7.07 -17.60 5.16
N GLU A 5 -7.20 -18.21 6.33
CA GLU A 5 -7.33 -19.66 6.44
C GLU A 5 -8.58 -20.18 5.72
N GLU A 6 -9.73 -19.53 5.92
CA GLU A 6 -10.96 -19.90 5.22
C GLU A 6 -10.82 -19.73 3.70
N TYR A 7 -10.14 -18.68 3.26
CA TYR A 7 -9.83 -18.46 1.86
C TYR A 7 -8.96 -19.58 1.28
N CYS A 8 -7.87 -19.95 1.97
CA CYS A 8 -6.98 -21.05 1.57
C CYS A 8 -7.72 -22.40 1.50
N ARG A 9 -8.65 -22.66 2.43
CA ARG A 9 -9.43 -23.90 2.44
C ARG A 9 -10.44 -23.97 1.29
N ARG A 10 -11.02 -22.83 0.89
CA ARG A 10 -12.08 -22.77 -0.14
C ARG A 10 -11.58 -22.51 -1.55
N THR A 11 -10.35 -22.03 -1.70
CA THR A 11 -9.87 -21.49 -2.98
C THR A 11 -8.74 -22.36 -3.53
N PRO A 12 -8.86 -22.88 -4.77
CA PRO A 12 -7.77 -23.63 -5.37
C PRO A 12 -6.56 -22.71 -5.67
N LEU A 13 -5.35 -23.26 -5.56
CA LEU A 13 -4.10 -22.52 -5.81
C LEU A 13 -4.10 -21.82 -7.18
N LEU A 14 -4.62 -22.48 -8.21
CA LEU A 14 -4.73 -21.92 -9.56
C LEU A 14 -5.50 -20.59 -9.57
N ARG A 15 -6.60 -20.49 -8.81
CA ARG A 15 -7.38 -19.26 -8.71
C ARG A 15 -6.58 -18.17 -7.99
N ALA A 16 -5.84 -18.51 -6.94
CA ALA A 16 -4.99 -17.54 -6.26
C ALA A 16 -3.88 -17.00 -7.18
N VAL A 17 -3.18 -17.89 -7.90
CA VAL A 17 -2.15 -17.50 -8.89
C VAL A 17 -2.76 -16.66 -10.01
N ALA A 18 -3.89 -17.07 -10.57
CA ALA A 18 -4.59 -16.33 -11.61
C ALA A 18 -4.98 -14.93 -11.15
N VAL A 19 -5.49 -14.77 -9.92
CA VAL A 19 -5.78 -13.45 -9.34
C VAL A 19 -4.52 -12.60 -9.27
N CYS A 20 -3.39 -13.12 -8.77
CA CYS A 20 -2.14 -12.36 -8.68
C CYS A 20 -1.63 -11.90 -10.06
N VAL A 21 -1.73 -12.75 -11.09
CA VAL A 21 -1.24 -12.45 -12.44
C VAL A 21 -2.20 -11.53 -13.21
N LEU A 22 -3.51 -11.73 -13.08
CA LEU A 22 -4.52 -10.99 -13.84
C LEU A 22 -4.86 -9.63 -13.22
N THR A 23 -4.68 -9.45 -11.91
CA THR A 23 -4.95 -8.16 -11.23
C THR A 23 -4.20 -6.96 -11.84
N PRO A 24 -2.90 -7.04 -12.18
CA PRO A 24 -2.18 -5.90 -12.79
C PRO A 24 -2.52 -5.69 -14.28
N VAL A 25 -3.04 -6.69 -14.99
CA VAL A 25 -3.22 -6.63 -16.46
C VAL A 25 -4.12 -5.48 -16.90
N PRO A 26 -5.31 -5.23 -16.32
CA PRO A 26 -6.15 -4.09 -16.70
C PRO A 26 -5.44 -2.74 -16.56
N THR A 27 -4.70 -2.57 -15.47
CA THR A 27 -3.94 -1.33 -15.21
C THR A 27 -2.82 -1.16 -16.22
N LEU A 28 -2.07 -2.22 -16.54
CA LEU A 28 -1.01 -2.19 -17.54
C LEU A 28 -1.56 -1.90 -18.95
N MET A 29 -2.66 -2.54 -19.33
CA MET A 29 -3.32 -2.30 -20.62
C MET A 29 -3.80 -0.85 -20.74
N LEU A 30 -4.35 -0.29 -19.65
CA LEU A 30 -4.78 1.10 -19.62
C LEU A 30 -3.60 2.06 -19.78
N VAL A 31 -2.47 1.80 -19.09
CA VAL A 31 -1.24 2.60 -19.26
C VAL A 31 -0.76 2.52 -20.71
N ILE A 32 -0.67 1.34 -21.30
CA ILE A 32 -0.26 1.17 -22.70
C ILE A 32 -1.20 1.93 -23.64
N LEU A 33 -2.52 1.83 -23.45
CA LEU A 33 -3.50 2.53 -24.27
C LEU A 33 -3.36 4.06 -24.17
N VAL A 34 -3.08 4.58 -22.98
CA VAL A 34 -2.79 6.00 -22.76
C VAL A 34 -1.48 6.40 -23.45
N GLU A 35 -0.45 5.56 -23.41
CA GLU A 35 0.83 5.78 -24.09
C GLU A 35 0.70 5.78 -25.63
N CYS A 36 -0.30 5.10 -26.19
CA CYS A 36 -0.58 5.11 -27.63
C CYS A 36 -1.07 6.47 -28.17
N LEU A 37 -1.45 7.41 -27.30
CA LEU A 37 -1.84 8.76 -27.72
C LEU A 37 -0.60 9.54 -28.19
N PRO A 38 -0.55 9.97 -29.46
CA PRO A 38 0.66 10.55 -30.06
C PRO A 38 0.98 11.92 -29.45
N LEU A 39 2.24 12.10 -29.08
CA LEU A 39 2.77 13.38 -28.60
C LEU A 39 3.44 14.13 -29.75
N ARG A 40 3.30 15.47 -29.76
CA ARG A 40 4.04 16.35 -30.67
C ARG A 40 5.37 16.74 -30.04
N PRO A 41 6.31 17.30 -30.83
CA PRO A 41 7.50 17.91 -30.28
C PRO A 41 7.16 18.91 -29.16
N PRO A 42 7.87 18.89 -28.02
CA PRO A 42 7.59 19.81 -26.93
C PRO A 42 7.80 21.30 -27.30
N SER A 43 8.61 21.56 -28.33
CA SER A 43 8.83 22.90 -28.90
C SER A 43 7.55 23.57 -29.40
N ASP A 44 6.53 22.78 -29.78
CA ASP A 44 5.25 23.29 -30.29
C ASP A 44 4.38 23.88 -29.16
N GLY A 45 4.84 23.75 -27.92
CA GLY A 45 4.21 24.31 -26.74
C GLY A 45 3.02 23.51 -26.21
N PRO A 46 2.46 23.96 -25.07
CA PRO A 46 1.45 23.22 -24.33
C PRO A 46 0.07 23.20 -25.01
N THR A 47 -0.26 24.16 -25.87
CA THR A 47 -1.52 24.21 -26.65
C THR A 47 -1.55 23.12 -27.72
N ALA A 48 -0.48 23.03 -28.52
CA ALA A 48 -0.37 22.08 -29.62
C ALA A 48 -0.33 20.63 -29.11
N ASN A 49 0.16 20.43 -27.89
CA ASN A 49 0.27 19.14 -27.21
C ASN A 49 -0.99 18.78 -26.40
N TYR A 50 -2.20 18.92 -26.96
CA TYR A 50 -3.44 18.58 -26.25
C TYR A 50 -3.50 17.09 -25.82
N ALA A 51 -2.91 16.19 -26.60
CA ALA A 51 -2.84 14.76 -26.28
C ALA A 51 -2.07 14.49 -24.97
N PHE A 52 -1.05 15.29 -24.66
CA PHE A 52 -0.33 15.22 -23.38
C PHE A 52 -1.28 15.47 -22.21
N TRP A 53 -2.12 16.50 -22.31
CA TRP A 53 -3.07 16.86 -21.25
C TRP A 53 -4.20 15.85 -21.11
N VAL A 54 -4.64 15.22 -22.20
CA VAL A 54 -5.60 14.10 -22.16
C VAL A 54 -4.99 12.92 -21.41
N ARG A 55 -3.76 12.53 -21.74
CA ARG A 55 -3.03 11.46 -21.02
C ARG A 55 -2.88 11.77 -19.54
N HIS A 56 -2.42 12.99 -19.23
CA HIS A 56 -2.24 13.47 -17.87
C HIS A 56 -3.54 13.45 -17.07
N LEU A 57 -4.63 13.95 -17.65
CA LEU A 57 -5.96 13.94 -17.02
C LEU A 57 -6.39 12.51 -16.68
N ILE A 58 -6.30 11.57 -17.64
CA ILE A 58 -6.68 10.18 -17.43
C ILE A 58 -5.89 9.56 -16.27
N LEU A 59 -4.55 9.69 -16.29
CA LEU A 59 -3.68 9.13 -15.25
C LEU A 59 -3.96 9.74 -13.87
N VAL A 60 -4.12 11.07 -13.80
CA VAL A 60 -4.45 11.75 -12.55
C VAL A 60 -5.83 11.34 -12.05
N THR A 61 -6.84 11.20 -12.93
CA THR A 61 -8.16 10.70 -12.53
C THR A 61 -8.07 9.29 -11.93
N ILE A 62 -7.33 8.37 -12.55
CA ILE A 62 -7.15 7.00 -12.03
C ILE A 62 -6.51 7.02 -10.64
N ILE A 63 -5.46 7.81 -10.46
CA ILE A 63 -4.80 7.99 -9.15
C ILE A 63 -5.79 8.53 -8.12
N MET A 64 -6.57 9.55 -8.46
CA MET A 64 -7.55 10.15 -7.54
C MET A 64 -8.70 9.20 -7.20
N VAL A 65 -9.15 8.38 -8.14
CA VAL A 65 -10.13 7.32 -7.89
C VAL A 65 -9.56 6.29 -6.91
N ALA A 66 -8.31 5.85 -7.12
CA ALA A 66 -7.65 4.90 -6.23
C ALA A 66 -7.51 5.46 -4.80
N VAL A 67 -7.05 6.70 -4.64
CA VAL A 67 -6.96 7.38 -3.34
C VAL A 67 -8.34 7.55 -2.71
N GLY A 68 -9.37 7.88 -3.49
CA GLY A 68 -10.75 7.99 -2.99
C GLY A 68 -11.33 6.66 -2.48
N PHE A 69 -11.02 5.55 -3.15
CA PHE A 69 -11.38 4.21 -2.68
C PHE A 69 -10.56 3.77 -1.46
N GLN A 70 -9.28 4.15 -1.36
CA GLN A 70 -8.48 3.96 -0.15
C GLN A 70 -9.10 4.74 1.02
N ALA A 71 -9.41 6.03 0.84
CA ALA A 71 -10.08 6.84 1.86
C ALA A 71 -11.42 6.21 2.30
N LYS A 72 -12.23 5.75 1.34
CA LYS A 72 -13.49 5.06 1.61
C LYS A 72 -13.31 3.77 2.42
N SER A 73 -12.24 3.01 2.16
CA SER A 73 -12.00 1.72 2.82
C SER A 73 -11.28 1.85 4.16
N TRP A 74 -10.49 2.90 4.36
CA TRP A 74 -9.64 3.07 5.55
C TRP A 74 -10.25 4.00 6.60
N ILE A 75 -11.16 4.92 6.20
CA ILE A 75 -11.86 5.82 7.12
C ILE A 75 -13.25 5.23 7.40
N LEU A 76 -13.48 4.82 8.65
CA LEU A 76 -14.73 4.22 9.08
C LEU A 76 -15.84 5.27 9.17
N GLY A 77 -17.02 4.95 8.64
CA GLY A 77 -18.21 5.81 8.73
C GLY A 77 -18.27 6.96 7.73
N ILE A 78 -17.35 7.00 6.75
CA ILE A 78 -17.33 8.02 5.71
C ILE A 78 -18.49 7.80 4.70
N PRO A 79 -19.39 8.79 4.47
CA PRO A 79 -20.55 8.63 3.59
C PRO A 79 -20.18 8.82 2.10
N LEU A 80 -19.21 8.04 1.63
CA LEU A 80 -18.75 8.05 0.25
C LEU A 80 -19.41 6.93 -0.57
N THR A 81 -20.30 7.31 -1.48
CA THR A 81 -20.77 6.42 -2.55
C THR A 81 -19.70 6.31 -3.65
N PRO A 82 -19.61 5.21 -4.41
CA PRO A 82 -18.66 5.09 -5.53
C PRO A 82 -18.82 6.22 -6.55
N GLN A 83 -20.06 6.67 -6.81
CA GLN A 83 -20.34 7.80 -7.67
C GLN A 83 -19.76 9.12 -7.13
N ARG A 84 -19.85 9.36 -5.82
CA ARG A 84 -19.22 10.54 -5.18
C ARG A 84 -17.70 10.47 -5.28
N VAL A 85 -17.11 9.30 -5.10
CA VAL A 85 -15.66 9.09 -5.29
C VAL A 85 -15.25 9.45 -6.72
N LEU A 86 -15.99 8.96 -7.71
CA LEU A 86 -15.72 9.25 -9.12
C LEU A 86 -15.88 10.75 -9.43
N GLY A 87 -16.96 11.39 -8.95
CA GLY A 87 -17.18 12.83 -9.12
C GLY A 87 -16.07 13.67 -8.49
N ILE A 88 -15.67 13.36 -7.25
CA ILE A 88 -14.56 14.04 -6.56
C ILE A 88 -13.26 13.87 -7.34
N ALA A 89 -12.97 12.67 -7.83
CA ALA A 89 -11.76 12.38 -8.59
C ALA A 89 -11.72 13.13 -9.93
N LEU A 90 -12.83 13.14 -10.69
CA LEU A 90 -12.94 13.87 -11.95
C LEU A 90 -12.79 15.38 -11.74
N CYS A 91 -13.48 15.96 -10.74
CA CYS A 91 -13.36 17.37 -10.42
C CYS A 91 -11.91 17.74 -10.00
N SER A 92 -11.33 16.96 -9.08
CA SER A 92 -9.99 17.24 -8.55
C SER A 92 -8.90 17.09 -9.62
N SER A 93 -9.00 16.07 -10.47
CA SER A 93 -8.06 15.84 -11.58
C SER A 93 -8.18 16.92 -12.66
N THR A 94 -9.40 17.38 -12.97
CA THR A 94 -9.62 18.48 -13.92
C THR A 94 -9.01 19.77 -13.41
N ILE A 95 -9.31 20.18 -12.17
CA ILE A 95 -8.76 21.39 -11.54
C ILE A 95 -7.23 21.34 -11.52
N SER A 96 -6.67 20.19 -11.13
CA SER A 96 -5.22 20.01 -11.05
C SER A 96 -4.56 20.05 -12.43
N THR A 97 -5.16 19.43 -13.44
CA THR A 97 -4.66 19.44 -14.83
C THR A 97 -4.71 20.83 -15.43
N LEU A 98 -5.77 21.60 -15.16
CA LEU A 98 -5.86 23.00 -15.59
C LEU A 98 -4.80 23.86 -14.90
N GLY A 99 -4.51 23.60 -13.62
CA GLY A 99 -3.40 24.22 -12.90
C GLY A 99 -2.04 23.90 -13.53
N ASP A 100 -1.77 22.62 -13.81
CA ASP A 100 -0.54 22.17 -14.45
C ASP A 100 -0.40 22.78 -15.87
N LEU A 101 -1.50 22.89 -16.61
CA LEU A 101 -1.55 23.56 -17.92
C LEU A 101 -1.25 25.06 -17.82
N ALA A 102 -1.79 25.74 -16.81
CA ALA A 102 -1.51 27.15 -16.57
C ALA A 102 -0.02 27.36 -16.23
N VAL A 103 0.55 26.51 -15.38
CA VAL A 103 1.99 26.53 -15.07
C VAL A 103 2.82 26.30 -16.34
N ALA A 104 2.43 25.34 -17.18
CA ALA A 104 3.11 25.07 -18.45
C ALA A 104 3.07 26.25 -19.43
N ARG A 105 1.98 27.04 -19.41
CA ARG A 105 1.84 28.26 -20.24
C ARG A 105 2.67 29.43 -19.72
N LEU A 106 2.78 29.55 -18.40
CA LEU A 106 3.42 30.69 -17.74
C LEU A 106 4.92 30.50 -17.53
N TRP A 107 5.39 29.26 -17.41
CA TRP A 107 6.79 28.96 -17.07
C TRP A 107 7.55 28.23 -18.17
N THR A 108 7.25 26.95 -18.39
CA THR A 108 7.91 26.14 -19.43
C THR A 108 7.12 24.87 -19.72
N PHE A 109 7.21 24.37 -20.96
CA PHE A 109 6.62 23.11 -21.38
C PHE A 109 7.69 22.17 -21.98
N PRO A 110 7.78 20.91 -21.53
CA PRO A 110 7.03 20.29 -20.44
C PRO A 110 7.49 20.79 -19.07
N VAL A 111 6.59 20.80 -18.08
CA VAL A 111 6.93 21.26 -16.72
C VAL A 111 7.96 20.32 -16.10
N PRO A 112 9.14 20.81 -15.67
CA PRO A 112 10.16 19.98 -15.07
C PRO A 112 9.63 19.35 -13.78
N PHE A 113 9.81 18.05 -13.62
CA PHE A 113 9.32 17.31 -12.45
C PHE A 113 7.81 17.54 -12.15
N CYS A 114 6.96 17.69 -13.18
CA CYS A 114 5.52 17.92 -13.04
C CYS A 114 4.82 16.97 -12.05
N ALA A 115 5.23 15.70 -12.05
CA ALA A 115 4.72 14.71 -11.10
C ALA A 115 5.10 15.05 -9.65
N VAL A 116 6.35 15.45 -9.39
CA VAL A 116 6.83 15.83 -8.04
C VAL A 116 6.19 17.13 -7.59
N LEU A 117 6.32 18.20 -8.40
CA LEU A 117 5.83 19.54 -8.06
C LEU A 117 4.30 19.57 -7.91
N GLY A 118 3.59 18.83 -8.75
CA GLY A 118 2.13 18.80 -8.72
C GLY A 118 1.53 17.94 -7.60
N THR A 119 2.30 17.06 -6.96
CA THR A 119 1.76 16.16 -5.91
C THR A 119 1.19 16.90 -4.70
N PRO A 120 1.89 17.86 -4.06
CA PRO A 120 1.31 18.61 -2.93
C PRO A 120 0.08 19.42 -3.36
N VAL A 121 0.10 20.03 -4.54
CA VAL A 121 -1.03 20.81 -5.08
C VAL A 121 -2.25 19.91 -5.27
N ARG A 122 -2.06 18.75 -5.91
CA ARG A 122 -3.09 17.73 -6.12
C ARG A 122 -3.70 17.23 -4.81
N ALA A 123 -2.89 17.03 -3.78
CA ALA A 123 -3.38 16.63 -2.46
C ALA A 123 -4.27 17.71 -1.82
N VAL A 124 -3.87 18.99 -1.89
CA VAL A 124 -4.67 20.11 -1.40
C VAL A 124 -5.99 20.21 -2.17
N VAL A 125 -5.95 20.15 -3.50
CA VAL A 125 -7.16 20.19 -4.35
C VAL A 125 -8.11 19.04 -3.99
N LEU A 126 -7.60 17.81 -3.85
CA LEU A 126 -8.40 16.66 -3.47
C LEU A 126 -9.09 16.86 -2.12
N ILE A 127 -8.37 17.35 -1.11
CA ILE A 127 -8.92 17.63 0.23
C ILE A 127 -10.00 18.72 0.13
N CYS A 128 -9.74 19.81 -0.60
CA CYS A 128 -10.71 20.89 -0.79
C CYS A 128 -11.99 20.42 -1.46
N VAL A 129 -11.90 19.69 -2.57
CA VAL A 129 -13.07 19.15 -3.29
C VAL A 129 -13.81 18.13 -2.42
N TYR A 130 -13.09 17.26 -1.72
CA TYR A 130 -13.69 16.31 -0.79
C TYR A 130 -14.50 17.00 0.32
N VAL A 131 -13.91 18.01 0.98
CA VAL A 131 -14.57 18.80 2.04
C VAL A 131 -15.80 19.52 1.50
N SER A 132 -15.73 20.04 0.27
CA SER A 132 -16.87 20.70 -0.39
C SER A 132 -18.02 19.74 -0.70
N VAL A 133 -17.72 18.52 -1.16
CA VAL A 133 -18.73 17.52 -1.55
C VAL A 133 -19.37 16.83 -0.34
N VAL A 134 -18.58 16.46 0.67
CA VAL A 134 -19.07 15.75 1.86
C VAL A 134 -19.64 16.73 2.90
N GLY A 135 -19.11 17.94 2.96
CA GLY A 135 -19.49 18.96 3.92
C GLY A 135 -18.83 18.79 5.29
N ARG A 136 -18.41 19.90 5.89
CA ARG A 136 -17.71 19.91 7.20
C ARG A 136 -18.55 19.30 8.33
N LYS A 137 -19.87 19.49 8.30
CA LYS A 137 -20.79 18.97 9.35
C LYS A 137 -20.87 17.44 9.32
N SER A 138 -20.90 16.84 8.14
CA SER A 138 -20.90 15.37 7.99
C SER A 138 -19.55 14.74 8.33
N LEU A 139 -18.46 15.49 8.22
CA LEU A 139 -17.15 15.04 8.65
C LEU A 139 -16.98 15.15 10.18
N ALA A 140 -17.57 16.18 10.79
CA ALA A 140 -17.58 16.38 12.23
C ALA A 140 -18.45 15.36 12.98
N SER A 141 -19.47 14.78 12.33
CA SER A 141 -20.33 13.75 12.92
C SER A 141 -19.68 12.37 13.03
N ILE A 142 -18.54 12.14 12.38
CA ILE A 142 -17.80 10.88 12.49
C ILE A 142 -16.99 10.89 13.79
N GLU A 143 -17.20 9.89 14.63
CA GLU A 143 -16.45 9.74 15.89
C GLU A 143 -14.95 9.61 15.61
N ASN A 144 -14.13 10.44 16.28
CA ASN A 144 -12.67 10.50 16.08
C ASN A 144 -12.24 10.84 14.62
N SER A 145 -13.06 11.57 13.86
CA SER A 145 -12.78 11.91 12.45
C SER A 145 -11.42 12.58 12.23
N GLY A 146 -11.04 13.52 13.10
CA GLY A 146 -9.76 14.22 13.01
C GLY A 146 -8.57 13.26 13.12
N LEU A 147 -8.61 12.31 14.05
CA LEU A 147 -7.54 11.32 14.24
C LEU A 147 -7.47 10.33 13.07
N GLN A 148 -8.61 9.84 12.59
CA GLN A 148 -8.68 8.94 11.43
C GLN A 148 -8.15 9.64 10.17
N LEU A 149 -8.59 10.87 9.91
CA LEU A 149 -8.13 11.67 8.79
C LEU A 149 -6.63 11.98 8.88
N GLN A 150 -6.13 12.34 10.06
CA GLN A 150 -4.70 12.61 10.26
C GLN A 150 -3.84 11.36 10.03
N ARG A 151 -4.32 10.17 10.44
CA ARG A 151 -3.64 8.90 10.16
C ARG A 151 -3.64 8.56 8.67
N PHE A 152 -4.79 8.74 8.01
CA PHE A 152 -4.92 8.57 6.57
C PHE A 152 -3.99 9.51 5.80
N LEU A 153 -3.99 10.80 6.12
CA LEU A 153 -3.13 11.79 5.47
C LEU A 153 -1.65 11.51 5.70
N ARG A 154 -1.25 11.08 6.91
CA ARG A 154 0.14 10.67 7.17
C ARG A 154 0.56 9.49 6.31
N LEU A 155 -0.29 8.48 6.18
CA LEU A 155 -0.02 7.32 5.31
C LEU A 155 0.02 7.73 3.83
N LEU A 156 -0.90 8.59 3.38
CA LEU A 156 -0.91 9.12 2.02
C LEU A 156 0.35 9.94 1.71
N CYS A 157 0.82 10.77 2.64
CA CYS A 157 2.09 11.50 2.52
C CYS A 157 3.29 10.54 2.46
N ALA A 158 3.28 9.47 3.25
CA ALA A 158 4.32 8.43 3.21
C ALA A 158 4.35 7.68 1.87
N GLN A 159 3.20 7.45 1.24
CA GLN A 159 3.14 6.90 -0.12
C GLN A 159 3.58 7.93 -1.17
N GLY A 160 3.11 9.17 -1.03
CA GLY A 160 3.46 10.27 -1.92
C GLY A 160 4.95 10.61 -1.91
N SER A 161 5.64 10.42 -0.78
CA SER A 161 7.09 10.62 -0.71
C SER A 161 7.85 9.63 -1.59
N ALA A 162 7.37 8.40 -1.79
CA ALA A 162 7.99 7.45 -2.72
C ALA A 162 7.95 7.97 -4.17
N ILE A 163 6.83 8.60 -4.58
CA ILE A 163 6.69 9.24 -5.90
C ILE A 163 7.73 10.35 -6.10
N VAL A 164 8.26 10.94 -5.02
CA VAL A 164 9.28 11.99 -5.06
C VAL A 164 10.69 11.41 -4.96
N ILE A 165 10.92 10.56 -3.97
CA ILE A 165 12.24 10.03 -3.60
C ILE A 165 12.86 9.25 -4.77
N TYR A 166 12.12 8.35 -5.39
CA TYR A 166 12.65 7.50 -6.46
C TYR A 166 13.07 8.28 -7.73
N PRO A 167 12.23 9.16 -8.31
CA PRO A 167 12.67 9.98 -9.45
C PRO A 167 13.76 10.99 -9.08
N ALA A 168 13.74 11.56 -7.88
CA ALA A 168 14.82 12.44 -7.43
C ALA A 168 16.15 11.68 -7.35
N TYR A 169 16.14 10.47 -6.78
CA TYR A 169 17.29 9.58 -6.78
C TYR A 169 17.77 9.27 -8.20
N HIS A 170 16.86 8.95 -9.12
CA HIS A 170 17.20 8.65 -10.51
C HIS A 170 17.81 9.86 -11.25
N ALA A 171 17.28 11.06 -11.01
CA ALA A 171 17.84 12.29 -11.58
C ALA A 171 19.28 12.52 -11.09
N VAL A 172 19.54 12.35 -9.79
CA VAL A 172 20.90 12.42 -9.23
C VAL A 172 21.79 11.32 -9.81
N PHE A 173 21.27 10.10 -9.93
CA PHE A 173 21.97 8.95 -10.50
C PHE A 173 22.47 9.19 -11.92
N LEU A 174 21.67 9.87 -12.75
CA LEU A 174 22.07 10.26 -14.10
C LEU A 174 23.11 11.39 -14.11
N ALA A 175 23.05 12.31 -13.13
CA ALA A 175 23.96 13.45 -13.05
C ALA A 175 25.37 13.11 -12.50
N VAL A 176 25.52 12.01 -11.76
CA VAL A 176 26.82 11.60 -11.19
C VAL A 176 27.73 10.89 -12.20
N SER A 177 29.04 10.89 -11.90
CA SER A 177 30.06 10.19 -12.69
C SER A 177 29.82 8.68 -12.73
N THR A 178 30.36 7.99 -13.75
CA THR A 178 30.16 6.55 -13.95
C THR A 178 30.59 5.70 -12.75
N THR A 179 31.68 6.06 -12.08
CA THR A 179 32.15 5.34 -10.87
C THR A 179 31.18 5.52 -9.71
N ILE A 180 30.70 6.75 -9.46
CA ILE A 180 29.74 7.03 -8.40
C ILE A 180 28.39 6.37 -8.73
N ARG A 181 27.95 6.41 -9.98
CA ARG A 181 26.73 5.74 -10.47
C ARG A 181 26.71 4.25 -10.14
N ARG A 182 27.85 3.56 -10.31
CA ARG A 182 27.98 2.13 -9.94
C ARG A 182 27.82 1.91 -8.43
N LEU A 183 28.39 2.79 -7.61
CA LEU A 183 28.24 2.72 -6.16
C LEU A 183 26.81 3.07 -5.72
N SER A 184 26.15 4.00 -6.41
CA SER A 184 24.78 4.43 -6.13
C SER A 184 23.78 3.26 -6.15
N LEU A 185 23.99 2.24 -6.98
CA LEU A 185 23.09 1.07 -7.07
C LEU A 185 22.97 0.28 -5.77
N VAL A 186 24.01 0.27 -4.94
CA VAL A 186 23.97 -0.39 -3.62
C VAL A 186 23.01 0.33 -2.66
N PHE A 187 22.70 1.61 -2.91
CA PHE A 187 21.76 2.38 -2.11
C PHE A 187 20.29 2.11 -2.43
N LEU A 188 19.96 1.56 -3.61
CA LEU A 188 18.57 1.24 -3.98
C LEU A 188 17.91 0.28 -2.97
N PRO A 189 18.52 -0.87 -2.62
CA PRO A 189 18.05 -1.74 -1.54
C PRO A 189 17.84 -1.05 -0.19
N ILE A 190 18.74 -0.12 0.17
CA ILE A 190 18.66 0.59 1.44
C ILE A 190 17.47 1.55 1.42
N MET A 191 17.28 2.24 0.29
CA MET A 191 16.18 3.15 0.08
C MET A 191 14.83 2.42 0.13
N ASP A 192 14.70 1.26 -0.52
CA ASP A 192 13.53 0.37 -0.41
C ASP A 192 13.19 0.07 1.06
N LEU A 193 14.17 -0.39 1.85
CA LEU A 193 13.98 -0.70 3.26
C LEU A 193 13.53 0.52 4.08
N VAL A 194 14.09 1.69 3.82
CA VAL A 194 13.71 2.93 4.51
C VAL A 194 12.28 3.32 4.18
N VAL A 195 11.90 3.32 2.90
CA VAL A 195 10.54 3.68 2.47
C VAL A 195 9.51 2.68 3.02
N LYS A 196 9.81 1.37 2.99
CA LYS A 196 8.99 0.32 3.61
C LYS A 196 8.74 0.60 5.10
N LYS A 197 9.80 0.91 5.86
CA LYS A 197 9.68 1.22 7.28
C LYS A 197 8.84 2.46 7.55
N VAL A 198 8.99 3.51 6.74
CA VAL A 198 8.20 4.73 6.86
C VAL A 198 6.71 4.46 6.63
N ILE A 199 6.36 3.69 5.60
CA ILE A 199 4.96 3.32 5.32
C ILE A 199 4.38 2.46 6.45
N ILE A 200 5.12 1.43 6.89
CA ILE A 200 4.68 0.55 7.99
C ILE A 200 4.43 1.36 9.27
N ALA A 201 5.35 2.26 9.64
CA ALA A 201 5.21 3.09 10.83
C ALA A 201 3.97 4.00 10.80
N ASN A 202 3.61 4.53 9.62
CA ASN A 202 2.44 5.40 9.44
C ASN A 202 1.12 4.61 9.26
N GLY A 203 1.18 3.34 8.87
CA GLY A 203 0.02 2.51 8.57
C GLY A 203 -0.27 1.38 9.57
N LEU A 204 0.34 1.37 10.77
CA LEU A 204 0.09 0.34 11.80
C LEU A 204 -1.40 0.14 12.14
N HIS A 205 -2.22 1.18 11.97
CA HIS A 205 -3.67 1.12 12.16
C HIS A 205 -4.43 0.38 11.03
N LEU A 206 -3.73 -0.11 10.01
CA LEU A 206 -4.25 -0.83 8.85
C LEU A 206 -3.36 -2.05 8.59
N GLU A 207 -2.97 -2.77 9.64
CA GLU A 207 -2.02 -3.89 9.59
C GLU A 207 -2.37 -4.92 8.50
N ASP A 208 -3.64 -5.26 8.34
CA ASP A 208 -4.12 -6.20 7.31
C ASP A 208 -3.93 -5.70 5.86
N ARG A 209 -3.81 -4.39 5.66
CA ARG A 209 -3.70 -3.73 4.34
C ARG A 209 -2.31 -3.19 4.06
N LEU A 210 -1.45 -3.09 5.07
CA LEU A 210 -0.06 -2.66 4.92
C LEU A 210 0.70 -3.45 3.85
N PRO A 211 0.61 -4.79 3.77
CA PRO A 211 1.32 -5.55 2.74
C PRO A 211 0.90 -5.12 1.32
N GLU A 212 -0.41 -4.94 1.09
CA GLU A 212 -0.95 -4.45 -0.19
C GLU A 212 -0.35 -3.08 -0.54
N VAL A 213 -0.39 -2.14 0.41
CA VAL A 213 0.15 -0.79 0.24
C VAL A 213 1.64 -0.80 -0.07
N VAL A 214 2.42 -1.59 0.68
CA VAL A 214 3.88 -1.65 0.54
C VAL A 214 4.28 -2.25 -0.81
N VAL A 215 3.67 -3.35 -1.22
CA VAL A 215 3.96 -4.03 -2.49
C VAL A 215 3.66 -3.09 -3.66
N PHE A 216 2.44 -2.54 -3.74
CA PHE A 216 2.02 -1.72 -4.87
C PHE A 216 2.65 -0.33 -4.92
N THR A 217 3.12 0.20 -3.78
CA THR A 217 3.76 1.53 -3.74
C THR A 217 5.27 1.41 -3.86
N VAL A 218 5.90 0.66 -2.95
CA VAL A 218 7.36 0.66 -2.78
C VAL A 218 8.00 -0.34 -3.72
N GLU A 219 7.56 -1.60 -3.73
CA GLU A 219 8.24 -2.65 -4.48
C GLU A 219 8.12 -2.45 -6.00
N VAL A 220 6.95 -1.98 -6.46
CA VAL A 220 6.76 -1.61 -7.87
C VAL A 220 7.66 -0.44 -8.26
N SER A 221 7.75 0.60 -7.41
CA SER A 221 8.62 1.75 -7.67
C SER A 221 10.09 1.33 -7.66
N ASP A 222 10.51 0.59 -6.65
CA ASP A 222 11.87 0.09 -6.52
C ASP A 222 12.30 -0.77 -7.71
N GLY A 223 11.45 -1.71 -8.11
CA GLY A 223 11.69 -2.53 -9.29
C GLY A 223 11.85 -1.70 -10.56
N LEU A 224 10.95 -0.74 -10.79
CA LEU A 224 10.99 0.13 -11.97
C LEU A 224 12.27 0.97 -12.02
N TYR A 225 12.63 1.63 -10.93
CA TYR A 225 13.82 2.48 -10.88
C TYR A 225 15.12 1.68 -10.85
N THR A 226 15.12 0.48 -10.27
CA THR A 226 16.24 -0.46 -10.38
C THR A 226 16.50 -0.81 -11.84
N VAL A 227 15.44 -1.12 -12.62
CA VAL A 227 15.58 -1.41 -14.06
C VAL A 227 16.10 -0.19 -14.83
N LEU A 228 15.57 1.01 -14.58
CA LEU A 228 16.05 2.25 -15.23
C LEU A 228 17.53 2.53 -14.93
N CYS A 229 17.94 2.33 -13.68
CA CYS A 229 19.33 2.50 -13.27
C CYS A 229 20.24 1.44 -13.91
N MET A 230 19.79 0.17 -14.00
CA MET A 230 20.51 -0.91 -14.67
C MET A 230 20.74 -0.62 -16.16
N GLN A 231 19.69 -0.19 -16.87
CA GLN A 231 19.78 0.17 -18.29
C GLN A 231 20.84 1.27 -18.54
N SER A 232 20.96 2.21 -17.61
CA SER A 232 21.87 3.36 -17.72
C SER A 232 23.35 3.04 -17.43
N VAL A 233 23.66 1.86 -16.88
CA VAL A 233 25.02 1.47 -16.47
C VAL A 233 25.67 0.45 -17.42
N ASN A 234 24.88 -0.17 -18.31
CA ASN A 234 25.33 -1.09 -19.38
C ASN A 234 26.42 -2.09 -18.93
N SER A 235 26.29 -2.66 -17.74
CA SER A 235 27.29 -3.56 -17.15
C SER A 235 26.65 -4.84 -16.60
N PHE A 236 26.95 -5.96 -17.25
CA PHE A 236 26.46 -7.29 -16.85
C PHE A 236 26.87 -7.69 -15.42
N VAL A 237 28.06 -7.29 -14.97
CA VAL A 237 28.59 -7.60 -13.62
C VAL A 237 27.69 -7.01 -12.53
N ILE A 238 27.20 -5.80 -12.76
CA ILE A 238 26.36 -5.07 -11.81
C ILE A 238 24.93 -5.62 -11.80
N VAL A 239 24.42 -5.98 -12.97
CA VAL A 239 23.12 -6.67 -13.08
C VAL A 239 23.18 -7.99 -12.31
N ALA A 240 24.25 -8.78 -12.49
CA ALA A 240 24.45 -10.03 -11.76
C ALA A 240 24.55 -9.80 -10.23
N ALA A 241 25.26 -8.77 -9.80
CA ALA A 241 25.37 -8.42 -8.37
C ALA A 241 24.03 -8.00 -7.76
N LEU A 242 23.21 -7.23 -8.47
CA LEU A 242 21.89 -6.82 -7.99
C LEU A 242 20.90 -7.99 -7.93
N ILE A 243 20.93 -8.87 -8.93
CA ILE A 243 20.15 -10.12 -8.92
C ILE A 243 20.58 -10.98 -7.71
N LEU A 244 21.87 -11.08 -7.42
CA LEU A 244 22.36 -11.81 -6.26
C LEU A 244 21.84 -11.20 -4.94
N VAL A 245 21.92 -9.88 -4.79
CA VAL A 245 21.39 -9.18 -3.60
C VAL A 245 19.89 -9.41 -3.43
N LEU A 246 19.12 -9.30 -4.51
CA LEU A 246 17.68 -9.56 -4.48
C LEU A 246 17.37 -11.01 -4.07
N ASN A 247 18.11 -11.99 -4.62
CA ASN A 247 17.97 -13.38 -4.23
C ASN A 247 18.35 -13.62 -2.76
N ILE A 248 19.37 -12.94 -2.25
CA ILE A 248 19.74 -12.99 -0.83
C ILE A 248 18.61 -12.42 0.03
N GLN A 249 18.00 -11.30 -0.35
CA GLN A 249 16.86 -10.72 0.38
C GLN A 249 15.66 -11.67 0.41
N VAL A 250 15.31 -12.25 -0.74
CA VAL A 250 14.24 -13.25 -0.83
C VAL A 250 14.56 -14.49 0.02
N ALA A 251 15.80 -14.97 -0.01
CA ALA A 251 16.24 -16.10 0.79
C ALA A 251 16.20 -15.79 2.29
N MET A 252 16.59 -14.58 2.72
CA MET A 252 16.49 -14.15 4.11
C MET A 252 15.03 -14.07 4.56
N ALA A 253 14.16 -13.44 3.77
CA ALA A 253 12.72 -13.38 4.06
C ALA A 253 12.10 -14.77 4.15
N TYR A 254 12.47 -15.67 3.24
CA TYR A 254 12.04 -17.07 3.26
C TYR A 254 12.54 -17.80 4.51
N ARG A 255 13.80 -17.62 4.90
CA ARG A 255 14.36 -18.23 6.13
C ARG A 255 13.66 -17.74 7.38
N THR A 256 13.39 -16.44 7.50
CA THR A 256 12.64 -15.87 8.62
C THR A 256 11.24 -16.47 8.69
N MET A 257 10.53 -16.52 7.56
CA MET A 257 9.20 -17.13 7.49
C MET A 257 9.21 -18.62 7.83
N LYS A 258 10.21 -19.36 7.36
CA LYS A 258 10.40 -20.79 7.69
C LYS A 258 10.74 -20.99 9.16
N GLY A 259 11.55 -20.11 9.76
CA GLY A 259 11.87 -20.13 11.19
C GLY A 259 10.63 -19.95 12.05
N THR A 260 9.83 -18.91 11.78
CA THR A 260 8.56 -18.68 12.46
C THR A 260 7.60 -19.86 12.30
N THR A 261 7.54 -20.43 11.09
CA THR A 261 6.72 -21.61 10.79
C THR A 261 7.21 -22.86 11.54
N HIS A 262 8.53 -23.04 11.64
CA HIS A 262 9.13 -24.16 12.34
C HIS A 262 8.89 -24.09 13.84
N THR A 263 9.04 -22.91 14.45
CA THR A 263 8.70 -22.69 15.87
C THR A 263 7.25 -23.05 16.15
N ILE A 264 6.31 -22.59 15.31
CA ILE A 264 4.88 -22.94 15.43
C ILE A 264 4.69 -24.46 15.26
N ARG A 265 5.39 -25.08 14.30
CA ARG A 265 5.30 -26.53 14.04
C ARG A 265 5.87 -27.39 15.17
N THR A 266 6.97 -26.99 15.81
CA THR A 266 7.56 -27.74 16.92
C THR A 266 6.68 -27.68 18.16
N TYR A 267 6.07 -26.53 18.47
CA TYR A 267 5.08 -26.43 19.55
C TYR A 267 3.83 -27.31 19.31
N LEU A 268 3.45 -27.53 18.05
CA LEU A 268 2.35 -28.44 17.69
C LEU A 268 2.73 -29.92 17.78
N LEU A 269 3.97 -30.27 17.39
CA LEU A 269 4.45 -31.66 17.49
C LEU A 269 4.57 -32.14 18.93
N GLU A 270 4.77 -31.23 19.89
CA GLU A 270 4.71 -31.50 21.32
C GLU A 270 3.28 -31.70 21.86
N ASN A 271 2.23 -31.36 21.09
CA ASN A 271 0.81 -31.52 21.47
C ASN A 271 0.03 -32.30 20.38
N PRO A 272 0.11 -33.65 20.39
CA PRO A 272 -0.20 -34.52 19.25
C PRO A 272 -1.70 -34.69 18.88
N ASP A 273 -2.63 -34.12 19.63
CA ASP A 273 -4.08 -34.26 19.34
C ASP A 273 -4.55 -33.41 18.13
N SER A 274 -3.69 -32.55 17.57
CA SER A 274 -4.06 -31.64 16.48
C SER A 274 -3.57 -32.12 15.10
N THR A 275 -4.51 -32.65 14.31
CA THR A 275 -4.35 -33.06 12.90
C THR A 275 -4.21 -31.87 11.93
N THR A 276 -3.47 -30.82 12.30
CA THR A 276 -3.35 -29.60 11.50
C THR A 276 -2.15 -29.62 10.55
N THR A 277 -2.42 -29.60 9.23
CA THR A 277 -1.44 -29.70 8.14
C THR A 277 -0.76 -28.38 7.75
N SER A 278 -1.23 -27.22 8.23
CA SER A 278 -0.66 -25.90 7.90
C SER A 278 -0.45 -25.02 9.14
N ALA A 279 0.59 -24.17 9.13
CA ALA A 279 0.90 -23.25 10.23
C ALA A 279 -0.22 -22.23 10.50
N VAL A 280 -0.99 -21.88 9.47
CA VAL A 280 -2.16 -21.00 9.60
C VAL A 280 -3.29 -21.74 10.30
N SER A 281 -3.58 -22.98 9.90
CA SER A 281 -4.62 -23.80 10.55
C SER A 281 -4.26 -24.15 11.99
N ALA A 282 -2.99 -24.35 12.27
CA ALA A 282 -2.49 -24.53 13.63
C ALA A 282 -2.72 -23.31 14.52
N ALA A 283 -2.32 -22.12 14.07
CA ALA A 283 -2.54 -20.91 14.86
C ALA A 283 -4.03 -20.51 14.93
N VAL A 284 -4.88 -20.95 13.98
CA VAL A 284 -6.34 -20.89 14.14
C VAL A 284 -6.84 -21.87 15.20
N HIS A 285 -6.35 -23.11 15.21
CA HIS A 285 -6.71 -24.12 16.22
C HIS A 285 -6.35 -23.68 17.64
N PHE A 286 -5.18 -23.03 17.82
CA PHE A 286 -4.81 -22.40 19.10
C PHE A 286 -5.84 -21.34 19.52
N VAL A 287 -6.27 -20.50 18.59
CA VAL A 287 -7.27 -19.45 18.85
C VAL A 287 -8.67 -20.05 19.09
N GLU A 288 -8.98 -21.21 18.51
CA GLU A 288 -10.22 -21.97 18.73
C GLU A 288 -10.28 -22.72 20.07
N THR A 289 -9.11 -23.00 20.66
CA THR A 289 -8.98 -23.75 21.92
C THR A 289 -8.34 -22.87 23.01
N PRO A 290 -9.07 -21.90 23.59
CA PRO A 290 -8.52 -20.90 24.51
C PRO A 290 -7.99 -21.50 25.83
N THR A 291 -8.33 -22.75 26.16
CA THR A 291 -7.83 -23.48 27.34
C THR A 291 -6.37 -23.89 27.23
N LEU A 292 -5.81 -23.92 26.00
CA LEU A 292 -4.39 -24.22 25.75
C LEU A 292 -3.51 -22.96 25.80
N LEU A 293 -4.10 -21.77 25.84
CA LEU A 293 -3.33 -20.53 25.99
C LEU A 293 -3.23 -20.11 27.46
N ASP A 294 -1.99 -19.92 27.91
CA ASP A 294 -1.71 -19.30 29.20
C ASP A 294 -2.37 -17.89 29.28
N PRO A 295 -2.83 -17.43 30.46
CA PRO A 295 -3.50 -16.14 30.60
C PRO A 295 -2.65 -14.95 30.12
N SER A 296 -1.32 -15.10 30.14
CA SER A 296 -0.37 -14.14 29.60
C SER A 296 -0.36 -14.08 28.06
N GLY A 297 -0.54 -15.23 27.39
CA GLY A 297 -0.66 -15.35 25.93
C GLY A 297 -1.98 -14.78 25.40
N LEU A 298 -3.09 -15.02 26.11
CA LEU A 298 -4.41 -14.42 25.80
C LEU A 298 -4.37 -12.88 25.84
N ARG A 299 -3.55 -12.28 26.72
CA ARG A 299 -3.38 -10.82 26.81
C ARG A 299 -2.62 -10.20 25.63
N GLN A 300 -1.82 -10.99 24.92
CA GLN A 300 -1.07 -10.52 23.75
C GLN A 300 -1.89 -10.59 22.46
N ILE A 301 -3.03 -11.31 22.46
CA ILE A 301 -3.92 -11.39 21.30
C ILE A 301 -4.54 -10.01 21.05
N ARG A 302 -4.11 -9.37 19.98
CA ARG A 302 -4.73 -8.15 19.47
C ARG A 302 -5.78 -8.53 18.42
N ILE A 303 -7.05 -8.33 18.76
CA ILE A 303 -8.13 -8.42 17.78
C ILE A 303 -8.21 -7.06 17.11
N PHE A 304 -7.52 -6.93 15.99
CA PHE A 304 -7.56 -5.74 15.18
C PHE A 304 -7.84 -6.14 13.74
N SER A 305 -8.84 -5.53 13.13
CA SER A 305 -9.03 -5.66 11.69
C SER A 305 -9.52 -4.36 11.11
N GLY A 306 -8.76 -3.83 10.15
CA GLY A 306 -9.09 -2.59 9.43
C GLY A 306 -10.14 -2.80 8.33
N ALA A 307 -10.64 -4.03 8.13
CA ALA A 307 -11.60 -4.35 7.08
C ALA A 307 -12.64 -5.38 7.58
N LYS A 308 -13.86 -5.30 7.03
CA LYS A 308 -14.86 -6.36 7.23
C LYS A 308 -14.55 -7.50 6.27
N TYR A 309 -14.27 -8.67 6.81
CA TYR A 309 -14.07 -9.90 6.04
C TYR A 309 -15.31 -10.77 6.10
N ASN A 310 -15.63 -11.45 5.00
CA ASN A 310 -16.71 -12.43 4.97
C ASN A 310 -16.21 -13.73 5.62
N ILE A 311 -16.51 -13.91 6.90
CA ILE A 311 -16.12 -15.07 7.70
C ILE A 311 -17.37 -15.87 8.09
N SER A 312 -17.20 -17.17 8.36
CA SER A 312 -18.33 -18.00 8.78
C SER A 312 -18.88 -17.54 10.13
N SER A 313 -20.18 -17.76 10.36
CA SER A 313 -20.85 -17.43 11.63
C SER A 313 -20.24 -18.14 12.85
N ALA A 314 -19.53 -19.25 12.66
CA ALA A 314 -18.75 -19.92 13.70
C ALA A 314 -17.51 -19.10 14.10
N LYS A 315 -16.74 -18.61 13.11
CA LYS A 315 -15.55 -17.77 13.32
C LYS A 315 -15.90 -16.38 13.85
N GLU A 316 -17.06 -15.82 13.49
CA GLU A 316 -17.58 -14.60 14.10
C GLU A 316 -17.87 -14.78 15.59
N ARG A 317 -18.55 -15.89 15.96
CA ARG A 317 -18.82 -16.21 17.37
C ARG A 317 -17.53 -16.42 18.17
N LEU A 318 -16.51 -17.03 17.56
CA LEU A 318 -15.19 -17.18 18.17
C LEU A 318 -14.53 -15.81 18.44
N LEU A 319 -14.52 -14.92 17.45
CA LEU A 319 -14.00 -13.55 17.58
C LEU A 319 -14.70 -12.79 18.72
N HIS A 320 -16.03 -12.92 18.83
CA HIS A 320 -16.79 -12.32 19.92
C HIS A 320 -16.40 -12.89 21.30
N LYS A 321 -16.20 -14.21 21.40
CA LYS A 321 -15.74 -14.85 22.65
C LYS A 321 -14.34 -14.37 23.05
N LEU A 322 -13.41 -14.31 22.09
CA LEU A 322 -12.04 -13.83 22.34
C LEU A 322 -12.02 -12.35 22.71
N ALA A 323 -12.86 -11.52 22.08
CA ALA A 323 -13.00 -10.11 22.43
C ALA A 323 -13.54 -9.94 23.85
N ALA A 324 -14.53 -10.76 24.24
CA ALA A 324 -15.07 -10.75 25.60
C ALA A 324 -14.01 -11.18 26.64
N CYS A 325 -13.21 -12.21 26.35
CA CYS A 325 -12.12 -12.65 27.21
C CYS A 325 -11.01 -11.59 27.34
N ALA A 326 -10.57 -11.00 26.23
CA ALA A 326 -9.53 -9.96 26.22
C ALA A 326 -9.98 -8.67 26.96
N VAL A 327 -11.27 -8.35 26.94
CA VAL A 327 -11.86 -7.20 27.66
C VAL A 327 -12.11 -7.51 29.14
N ASN A 328 -12.57 -8.71 29.50
CA ASN A 328 -12.85 -9.09 30.88
C ASN A 328 -11.59 -9.13 31.75
N THR A 329 -10.44 -9.56 31.21
CA THR A 329 -9.17 -9.53 31.97
C THR A 329 -8.69 -8.10 32.23
N LYS A 330 -9.07 -7.12 31.38
CA LYS A 330 -8.78 -5.69 31.61
C LYS A 330 -9.53 -5.15 32.83
N ARG A 331 -10.77 -5.63 33.08
CA ARG A 331 -11.55 -5.33 34.30
C ARG A 331 -11.03 -6.06 35.54
N GLU A 332 -10.47 -7.25 35.38
CA GLU A 332 -9.96 -8.07 36.49
C GLU A 332 -8.65 -7.51 37.08
N ILE A 333 -7.80 -6.90 36.25
CA ILE A 333 -6.60 -6.15 36.70
C ILE A 333 -6.99 -4.88 37.48
N THR A 334 -8.18 -4.32 37.24
CA THR A 334 -8.68 -3.17 38.01
C THR A 334 -9.31 -3.57 39.34
N ARG A 335 -9.69 -4.85 39.52
CA ARG A 335 -10.30 -5.36 40.76
C ARG A 335 -9.29 -5.99 41.73
N THR A 336 -8.09 -6.30 41.28
CA THR A 336 -6.98 -6.85 42.10
C THR A 336 -5.99 -5.78 42.58
N LYS A 337 -6.32 -4.50 42.40
CA LYS A 337 -5.67 -3.34 43.03
C LYS A 337 -6.67 -2.50 43.84
N SER A 338 -7.49 -3.17 44.64
CA SER A 338 -8.30 -2.55 45.70
C SER A 338 -7.87 -3.10 47.04
#